data_AF-A0A8I1DN06-F1
#
_entry.id   AF-A0A8I1DN06-F1
#
_cell.length_a   1.000
_cell.length_b   1.000
_cell.length_c   1.000
_cell.angle_alpha   90.00
_cell.angle_beta   90.00
_cell.angle_gamma   90.00
#
_symmetry.space_group_name_H-M   'P 1'
#
loop_
_entity.id
_entity.type
_entity.pdbx_description
1 polymer ?
#
loop_
_entity_poly.entity_id
_entity_poly.type
_entity_poly.pdbx_seq_one_letter_code
_entity_poly.pdbx_strand_id
1 'polypeptide(L)'
;MLDPDQDDDLIHVYAGSSGDAPVHEELPARQIEPGIYELLASPGLVLNLAKGDLVRMDDPDRPPTVLKRGGNYCIQIYGDAIPDHEIDRLASEVESELSGTLDGRYGGSLALSVPSGAGGERIRTVFDGFTARTGLAWYYANIYRNFEDPDDETLLDWWLEP
;
A
#
# COMPACT_ATOMS: atom_id res chain seq x y z
N MET A 1 14.48 0.07 -23.71
CA MET A 1 13.33 -0.35 -24.54
C MET A 1 12.58 -1.34 -23.67
N LEU A 2 11.45 -0.93 -23.10
CA LEU A 2 10.61 -1.82 -22.29
C LEU A 2 9.89 -2.74 -23.26
N ASP A 3 9.91 -4.05 -22.99
CA ASP A 3 9.24 -5.06 -23.79
C ASP A 3 7.72 -4.92 -23.56
N PRO A 4 6.89 -4.68 -24.61
CA PRO A 4 5.45 -4.47 -24.45
C PRO A 4 4.65 -5.72 -24.06
N ASP A 5 5.30 -6.88 -23.93
CA ASP A 5 4.70 -8.19 -23.57
C ASP A 5 5.04 -8.63 -22.13
N GLN A 6 5.46 -7.74 -21.23
CA GLN A 6 5.50 -8.09 -19.80
C GLN A 6 4.06 -8.14 -19.29
N ASP A 7 3.49 -9.35 -19.24
CA ASP A 7 2.18 -9.59 -18.64
C ASP A 7 2.19 -9.08 -17.19
N ASP A 8 1.22 -8.21 -16.87
CA ASP A 8 0.92 -7.86 -15.49
C ASP A 8 0.34 -9.12 -14.82
N ASP A 9 1.06 -9.67 -13.86
CA ASP A 9 0.67 -10.87 -13.12
C ASP A 9 -0.14 -10.49 -11.88
N LEU A 10 -1.10 -11.34 -11.52
CA LEU A 10 -1.68 -11.33 -10.17
C LEU A 10 -0.85 -12.27 -9.29
N ILE A 11 -0.20 -11.72 -8.27
CA ILE A 11 0.56 -12.47 -7.26
C ILE A 11 -0.22 -12.57 -5.95
N HIS A 12 -0.08 -13.68 -5.24
CA HIS A 12 -0.69 -13.90 -3.93
C HIS A 12 0.34 -13.61 -2.83
N VAL A 13 0.16 -12.51 -2.11
CA VAL A 13 1.12 -12.02 -1.13
C VAL A 13 0.60 -12.25 0.28
N TYR A 14 1.41 -12.85 1.15
CA TYR A 14 1.06 -13.10 2.54
C TYR A 14 0.73 -11.80 3.30
N ALA A 15 -0.47 -11.75 3.86
CA ALA A 15 -1.04 -10.61 4.59
C ALA A 15 -1.20 -10.90 6.10
N GLY A 16 -0.65 -12.01 6.58
CA GLY A 16 -0.79 -12.46 7.98
C GLY A 16 -1.54 -13.78 8.10
N SER A 17 -1.98 -14.11 9.31
CA SER A 17 -2.72 -15.35 9.60
C SER A 17 -4.06 -15.04 10.26
N SER A 18 -5.10 -15.79 9.89
CA SER A 18 -6.40 -15.79 10.56
C SER A 18 -6.57 -17.12 11.29
N GLY A 19 -6.30 -17.13 12.60
CA GLY A 19 -6.11 -18.37 13.34
C GLY A 19 -4.89 -19.12 12.82
N ASP A 20 -5.07 -20.38 12.40
CA ASP A 20 -3.99 -21.23 11.87
C ASP A 20 -3.84 -21.15 10.33
N ALA A 21 -4.69 -20.37 9.64
CA ALA A 21 -4.69 -20.28 8.18
C ALA A 21 -3.96 -19.01 7.71
N PRO A 22 -2.99 -19.11 6.78
CA PRO A 22 -2.41 -17.94 6.15
C PRO A 22 -3.47 -17.21 5.33
N VAL A 23 -3.41 -15.89 5.36
CA VAL A 23 -4.23 -15.00 4.54
C VAL A 23 -3.32 -14.39 3.49
N HIS A 24 -3.79 -14.38 2.25
CA HIS A 24 -3.10 -13.76 1.13
C HIS A 24 -3.96 -12.67 0.50
N GLU A 25 -3.28 -11.65 0.01
CA GLU A 25 -3.86 -10.61 -0.83
C GLU A 25 -3.40 -10.79 -2.28
N GLU A 26 -4.32 -10.67 -3.24
CA GLU A 26 -3.98 -10.64 -4.66
C GLU A 26 -3.53 -9.22 -5.06
N LEU A 27 -2.32 -9.09 -5.59
CA LEU A 27 -1.76 -7.81 -6.03
C LEU A 27 -1.33 -7.87 -7.49
N PRO A 28 -1.61 -6.84 -8.30
CA PRO A 28 -1.01 -6.71 -9.61
C PRO A 28 0.49 -6.39 -9.46
N ALA A 29 1.32 -7.16 -10.16
CA ALA A 29 2.75 -7.01 -10.12
C ALA A 29 3.37 -7.39 -11.47
N ARG A 30 4.54 -6.83 -11.75
CA ARG A 30 5.33 -7.16 -12.94
C ARG A 30 6.49 -8.04 -12.53
N GLN A 31 6.58 -9.25 -13.06
CA GLN A 31 7.73 -10.12 -12.79
C GLN A 31 8.98 -9.57 -13.47
N ILE A 32 10.02 -9.28 -12.67
CA ILE A 32 11.30 -8.79 -13.15
C ILE A 32 12.27 -9.95 -13.38
N GLU A 33 12.28 -10.90 -12.44
CA GLU A 33 13.00 -12.18 -12.49
C GLU A 33 12.16 -13.24 -11.75
N PRO A 34 12.40 -14.55 -11.92
CA PRO A 34 11.70 -15.56 -11.15
C PRO A 34 11.77 -15.30 -9.64
N GLY A 35 10.60 -15.10 -9.01
CA GLY A 35 10.48 -14.79 -7.58
C GLY A 35 10.74 -13.32 -7.20
N ILE A 36 11.01 -12.44 -8.17
CA ILE A 36 11.22 -11.00 -7.96
C ILE A 36 10.20 -10.19 -8.77
N TYR A 37 9.48 -9.32 -8.09
CA TYR A 37 8.36 -8.59 -8.67
C TYR A 37 8.43 -7.10 -8.33
N GLU A 38 8.01 -6.25 -9.26
CA GLU A 38 7.68 -4.86 -8.98
C GLU A 38 6.17 -4.74 -8.75
N LEU A 39 5.75 -4.15 -7.63
CA LEU A 39 4.33 -3.97 -7.32
C LEU A 39 3.72 -2.84 -8.14
N LEU A 40 2.57 -3.07 -8.76
CA LEU A 40 1.87 -2.08 -9.59
C LEU A 40 0.78 -1.32 -8.82
N ALA A 41 0.43 -1.79 -7.63
CA ALA A 41 -0.55 -1.21 -6.72
C ALA A 41 -0.09 -1.35 -5.26
N SER A 42 -0.50 -0.41 -4.40
CA SER A 42 -0.32 -0.55 -2.95
C SER A 42 -1.37 -1.51 -2.36
N PRO A 43 -0.98 -2.34 -1.38
CA PRO A 43 -1.86 -3.33 -0.76
C PRO A 43 -2.86 -2.73 0.24
N GLY A 44 -4.02 -3.38 0.34
CA GLY A 44 -5.08 -3.09 1.31
C GLY A 44 -5.03 -3.92 2.59
N LEU A 45 -4.23 -4.99 2.65
CA LEU A 45 -4.02 -5.84 3.83
C LEU A 45 -2.55 -6.06 4.15
N VAL A 46 -1.73 -6.36 3.13
CA VAL A 46 -0.30 -6.61 3.31
C VAL A 46 0.39 -5.36 3.86
N LEU A 47 1.21 -5.54 4.90
CA LEU A 47 1.99 -4.45 5.49
C LEU A 47 3.40 -4.41 4.90
N ASN A 48 4.09 -3.30 5.15
CA ASN A 48 5.49 -3.05 4.76
C ASN A 48 5.77 -3.00 3.25
N LEU A 49 4.75 -2.95 2.40
CA LEU A 49 4.88 -2.85 0.94
C LEU A 49 4.13 -1.63 0.40
N ALA A 50 4.57 -1.12 -0.75
CA ALA A 50 3.85 -0.12 -1.52
C ALA A 50 4.08 -0.27 -3.02
N LYS A 51 3.24 0.38 -3.83
CA LYS A 51 3.41 0.50 -5.28
C LYS A 51 4.84 0.95 -5.65
N GLY A 52 5.41 0.26 -6.63
CA GLY A 52 6.76 0.47 -7.14
C GLY A 52 7.86 -0.21 -6.31
N ASP A 53 7.54 -0.81 -5.17
CA ASP A 53 8.53 -1.62 -4.44
C ASP A 53 8.95 -2.82 -5.30
N LEU A 54 10.26 -3.10 -5.30
CA LEU A 54 10.82 -4.33 -5.84
C LEU A 54 10.93 -5.34 -4.69
N VAL A 55 10.22 -6.45 -4.79
CA VAL A 55 10.12 -7.45 -3.72
C VAL A 55 10.61 -8.81 -4.17
N ARG A 56 11.16 -9.58 -3.24
CA ARG A 56 11.45 -11.01 -3.41
C ARG A 56 10.47 -11.84 -2.60
N MET A 57 9.92 -12.86 -3.22
CA MET A 57 9.02 -13.84 -2.61
C MET A 57 9.70 -15.21 -2.58
N ASP A 58 10.26 -15.57 -1.43
CA ASP A 58 10.95 -16.86 -1.24
C ASP A 58 10.00 -17.95 -0.71
N ASP A 59 8.97 -17.56 0.03
CA ASP A 59 7.96 -18.43 0.65
C ASP A 59 6.59 -17.76 0.51
N PRO A 60 5.57 -18.42 -0.08
CA PRO A 60 4.24 -17.83 -0.25
C PRO A 60 3.53 -17.53 1.08
N ASP A 61 3.92 -18.18 2.19
CA ASP A 61 3.27 -18.02 3.49
C ASP A 61 4.09 -17.13 4.45
N ARG A 62 4.96 -16.27 3.92
CA ARG A 62 5.75 -15.30 4.69
C ARG A 62 5.76 -13.92 4.03
N PRO A 63 6.01 -12.85 4.81
CA PRO A 63 6.17 -11.52 4.25
C PRO A 63 7.29 -11.46 3.18
N PRO A 64 7.06 -10.81 2.04
CA PRO A 64 8.11 -10.61 1.04
C PRO A 64 9.26 -9.75 1.57
N THR A 65 10.46 -9.98 1.04
CA THR A 65 11.61 -9.12 1.31
C THR A 65 11.61 -7.95 0.34
N VAL A 66 11.57 -6.71 0.84
CA VAL A 66 11.74 -5.51 0.01
C VAL A 66 13.21 -5.38 -0.38
N LEU A 67 13.49 -5.52 -1.68
CA LEU A 67 14.83 -5.33 -2.24
C LEU A 67 15.12 -3.87 -2.52
N LYS A 68 14.10 -3.11 -2.93
CA LYS A 68 14.19 -1.67 -3.21
C LYS A 68 12.84 -1.01 -3.01
N ARG A 69 12.83 0.18 -2.42
CA ARG A 69 11.63 1.01 -2.29
C ARG A 69 11.26 1.71 -3.60
N GLY A 70 9.97 1.77 -3.89
CA GLY A 70 9.39 2.48 -5.03
C GLY A 70 9.19 3.98 -4.80
N GLY A 71 9.35 4.44 -3.55
CA GLY A 71 9.20 5.85 -3.18
C GLY A 71 7.76 6.27 -2.86
N ASN A 72 6.84 5.33 -2.71
CA ASN A 72 5.45 5.58 -2.31
C ASN A 72 5.19 5.17 -0.86
N TYR A 73 4.40 5.98 -0.16
CA TYR A 73 3.66 5.54 1.00
C TYR A 73 2.49 4.67 0.56
N CYS A 74 2.29 3.56 1.24
CA CYS A 74 1.03 2.83 1.22
C CYS A 74 0.15 3.35 2.35
N ILE A 75 -1.04 3.84 2.02
CA ILE A 75 -2.05 4.31 2.97
C ILE A 75 -3.25 3.37 2.94
N GLN A 76 -3.61 2.85 4.11
CA GLN A 76 -4.75 1.96 4.28
C GLN A 76 -5.84 2.64 5.12
N ILE A 77 -7.08 2.42 4.73
CA ILE A 77 -8.28 2.88 5.43
C ILE A 77 -9.18 1.67 5.59
N TYR A 78 -9.74 1.50 6.80
CA TYR A 78 -10.63 0.38 7.13
C TYR A 78 -11.95 0.90 7.67
N GLY A 79 -13.05 0.34 7.18
CA GLY A 79 -14.40 0.60 7.67
C GLY A 79 -15.39 -0.46 7.16
N ASP A 80 -16.59 -0.48 7.74
CA ASP A 80 -17.64 -1.42 7.33
C ASP A 80 -18.17 -1.10 5.92
N ALA A 81 -18.39 0.19 5.65
CA ALA A 81 -18.80 0.72 4.36
C ALA A 81 -18.41 2.20 4.24
N ILE A 82 -17.98 2.61 3.06
CA ILE A 82 -17.70 4.01 2.73
C ILE A 82 -18.63 4.40 1.58
N PRO A 83 -19.38 5.52 1.68
CA PRO A 83 -20.19 6.01 0.58
C PRO A 83 -19.35 6.30 -0.67
N ASP A 84 -19.83 5.89 -1.85
CA ASP A 84 -19.10 6.05 -3.12
C ASP A 84 -18.63 7.50 -3.36
N HIS A 85 -19.48 8.49 -3.06
CA HIS A 85 -19.12 9.89 -3.23
C HIS A 85 -17.97 10.36 -2.33
N GLU A 86 -17.76 9.75 -1.15
CA GLU A 86 -16.59 10.04 -0.31
C GLU A 86 -15.33 9.36 -0.84
N ILE A 87 -15.46 8.17 -1.44
CA ILE A 87 -14.35 7.48 -2.11
C ILE A 87 -13.91 8.28 -3.35
N ASP A 88 -14.85 8.66 -4.21
CA ASP A 88 -14.56 9.44 -5.42
C ASP A 88 -13.90 10.78 -5.07
N ARG A 89 -14.41 11.44 -4.02
CA ARG A 89 -13.83 12.67 -3.50
C ARG A 89 -12.41 12.45 -2.99
N LEU A 90 -12.18 11.43 -2.17
CA LEU A 90 -10.85 11.12 -1.65
C LEU A 90 -9.88 10.80 -2.79
N ALA A 91 -10.29 9.98 -3.77
CA ALA A 91 -9.47 9.64 -4.93
C ALA A 91 -9.08 10.91 -5.71
N SER A 92 -10.03 11.82 -5.95
CA SER A 92 -9.75 13.10 -6.60
C SER A 92 -8.81 13.98 -5.78
N GLU A 93 -8.99 14.08 -4.45
CA GLU A 93 -8.12 14.87 -3.57
C GLU A 93 -6.69 14.28 -3.55
N VAL A 94 -6.55 12.96 -3.52
CA VAL A 94 -5.24 12.28 -3.56
C VAL A 94 -4.54 12.48 -4.89
N GLU A 95 -5.27 12.39 -6.01
CA GLU A 95 -4.71 12.62 -7.34
C GLU A 95 -4.27 14.09 -7.50
N SER A 96 -5.16 15.06 -7.25
CA SER A 96 -4.89 16.47 -7.50
C SER A 96 -3.92 17.09 -6.49
N GLU A 97 -4.06 16.76 -5.21
CA GLU A 97 -3.30 17.40 -4.14
C GLU A 97 -2.04 16.64 -3.76
N LEU A 98 -1.90 15.36 -4.08
CA LEU A 98 -0.75 14.54 -3.66
C LEU A 98 -0.04 13.83 -4.81
N SER A 99 -0.58 13.87 -6.03
CA SER A 99 -0.10 13.05 -7.16
C SER A 99 -0.09 11.55 -6.83
N GLY A 100 -1.02 11.13 -5.97
CA GLY A 100 -1.21 9.74 -5.58
C GLY A 100 -2.30 9.04 -6.39
N THR A 101 -2.59 7.79 -6.03
CA THR A 101 -3.63 6.97 -6.66
C THR A 101 -4.43 6.19 -5.63
N LEU A 102 -5.74 6.02 -5.89
CA LEU A 102 -6.54 4.97 -5.26
C LEU A 102 -6.25 3.67 -6.01
N ASP A 103 -5.58 2.72 -5.34
CA ASP A 103 -5.08 1.49 -5.95
C ASP A 103 -6.01 0.29 -5.73
N GLY A 104 -6.78 0.30 -4.63
CA GLY A 104 -7.66 -0.81 -4.28
C GLY A 104 -8.86 -0.39 -3.45
N ARG A 105 -9.97 -1.11 -3.65
CA ARG A 105 -11.21 -0.97 -2.88
C ARG A 105 -11.83 -2.35 -2.68
N TYR A 106 -12.13 -2.71 -1.44
CA TYR A 106 -12.90 -3.91 -1.12
C TYR A 106 -13.78 -3.67 0.10
N GLY A 107 -15.11 -3.73 -0.08
CA GLY A 107 -16.06 -3.34 0.97
C GLY A 107 -15.84 -1.87 1.39
N GLY A 108 -15.61 -1.65 2.68
CA GLY A 108 -15.21 -0.34 3.23
C GLY A 108 -13.70 -0.17 3.43
N SER A 109 -12.86 -1.04 2.87
CA SER A 109 -11.40 -0.90 2.89
C SER A 109 -10.87 -0.25 1.62
N LEU A 110 -9.90 0.66 1.76
CA LEU A 110 -9.22 1.35 0.66
C LEU A 110 -7.70 1.21 0.79
N ALA A 111 -7.03 1.07 -0.34
CA ALA A 111 -5.58 1.10 -0.46
C ALA A 111 -5.17 2.23 -1.40
N LEU A 112 -4.26 3.10 -0.97
CA LEU A 112 -3.81 4.26 -1.73
C LEU A 112 -2.28 4.34 -1.76
N SER A 113 -1.76 4.81 -2.90
CA SER A 113 -0.36 5.19 -3.04
C SER A 113 -0.21 6.69 -3.01
N VAL A 114 0.78 7.18 -2.25
CA VAL A 114 1.17 8.59 -2.28
C VAL A 114 2.69 8.71 -2.40
N PRO A 115 3.21 9.45 -3.39
CA PRO A 115 4.65 9.70 -3.49
C PRO A 115 5.20 10.35 -2.22
N SER A 116 6.34 9.88 -1.74
CA SER A 116 7.02 10.44 -0.56
C SER A 116 7.34 11.93 -0.70
N GLY A 117 7.62 12.39 -1.92
CA GLY A 117 7.83 13.80 -2.26
C GLY A 117 6.59 14.71 -2.08
N ALA A 118 5.40 14.16 -1.86
CA ALA A 118 4.19 14.96 -1.61
C ALA A 118 4.29 15.79 -0.32
N GLY A 119 5.03 15.30 0.67
CA GLY A 119 5.27 15.96 1.96
C GLY A 119 4.18 15.65 2.98
N GLY A 120 4.60 15.27 4.20
CA GLY A 120 3.71 14.75 5.24
C GLY A 120 2.61 15.72 5.71
N GLU A 121 2.80 17.03 5.59
CA GLU A 121 1.74 18.01 5.92
C GLU A 121 0.55 17.92 4.96
N ARG A 122 0.82 17.89 3.64
CA ARG A 122 -0.22 17.78 2.62
C ARG A 122 -0.96 16.46 2.74
N ILE A 123 -0.24 15.37 2.98
CA ILE A 123 -0.84 14.06 3.23
C ILE A 123 -1.81 14.14 4.40
N ARG A 124 -1.36 14.64 5.57
CA ARG A 124 -2.24 14.81 6.73
C ARG A 124 -3.46 15.68 6.42
N THR A 125 -3.30 16.80 5.71
CA THR A 125 -4.43 17.66 5.34
C THR A 125 -5.52 16.91 4.56
N VAL A 126 -5.14 16.11 3.56
CA VAL A 126 -6.10 15.33 2.76
C VAL A 126 -6.78 14.25 3.61
N PHE A 127 -5.99 13.42 4.27
CA PHE A 127 -6.52 12.25 4.96
C PHE A 127 -7.21 12.59 6.29
N ASP A 128 -6.75 13.58 7.05
CA ASP A 128 -7.48 14.08 8.23
C ASP A 128 -8.79 14.77 7.80
N GLY A 129 -8.81 15.40 6.63
CA GLY A 129 -10.03 15.92 6.02
C GLY A 129 -11.04 14.82 5.69
N PHE A 130 -10.58 13.66 5.24
CA PHE A 130 -11.42 12.48 5.06
C PHE A 130 -11.94 11.93 6.39
N THR A 131 -11.06 11.79 7.39
CA THR A 131 -11.45 11.40 8.76
C THR A 131 -12.52 12.31 9.33
N ALA A 132 -12.41 13.63 9.13
CA ALA A 132 -13.38 14.59 9.63
C ALA A 132 -14.78 14.44 9.00
N ARG A 133 -14.87 13.93 7.76
CA ARG A 133 -16.14 13.71 7.06
C ARG A 133 -16.76 12.35 7.36
N THR A 134 -15.94 11.31 7.50
CA THR A 134 -16.40 9.92 7.57
C THR A 134 -16.29 9.31 8.96
N GLY A 135 -15.44 9.88 9.83
CA GLY A 135 -15.06 9.31 11.12
C GLY A 135 -14.06 8.14 11.03
N LEU A 136 -13.60 7.78 9.83
CA LEU A 136 -12.70 6.65 9.62
C LEU A 136 -11.24 7.10 9.71
N ALA A 137 -10.43 6.31 10.42
CA ALA A 137 -8.99 6.54 10.52
C ALA A 137 -8.25 6.02 9.28
N TRP A 138 -7.02 6.52 9.10
CA TRP A 138 -6.11 6.12 8.04
C TRP A 138 -4.74 5.79 8.64
N TYR A 139 -3.99 4.92 7.97
CA TYR A 139 -2.72 4.38 8.48
C TYR A 139 -1.68 4.32 7.38
N TYR A 140 -0.43 4.66 7.72
CA TYR A 140 0.71 4.30 6.88
C TYR A 140 1.04 2.83 7.08
N ALA A 141 0.96 2.03 6.02
CA ALA A 141 1.17 0.59 6.11
C ALA A 141 2.64 0.18 5.91
N ASN A 142 3.52 1.07 5.44
CA ASN A 142 4.89 0.73 5.05
C ASN A 142 6.02 1.53 5.71
N ILE A 143 5.78 2.13 6.87
CA ILE A 143 6.78 2.96 7.57
C ILE A 143 7.45 2.29 8.77
N TYR A 144 6.88 1.19 9.27
CA TYR A 144 7.34 0.51 10.48
C TYR A 144 8.37 -0.57 10.17
N ARG A 145 9.46 -0.61 10.95
CA ARG A 145 10.54 -1.60 10.81
C ARG A 145 10.05 -2.98 11.23
N ASN A 146 9.33 -3.05 12.34
CA ASN A 146 8.85 -4.27 12.96
C ASN A 146 7.33 -4.35 12.81
N PHE A 147 6.84 -4.25 11.57
CA PHE A 147 5.40 -4.17 11.23
C PHE A 147 4.55 -5.39 11.68
N GLU A 148 5.18 -6.50 12.07
CA GLU A 148 4.52 -7.67 12.66
C GLU A 148 4.29 -7.53 14.18
N ASP A 149 4.94 -6.55 14.83
CA ASP A 149 4.77 -6.20 16.24
C ASP A 149 4.04 -4.85 16.36
N PRO A 150 2.72 -4.84 16.65
CA PRO A 150 1.94 -3.61 16.70
C PRO A 150 2.32 -2.69 17.88
N ASP A 151 3.07 -3.18 18.87
CA ASP A 151 3.54 -2.38 20.00
C ASP A 151 4.90 -1.70 19.70
N ASP A 152 5.53 -2.01 18.55
CA ASP A 152 6.80 -1.42 18.13
C ASP A 152 6.61 -0.36 17.03
N GLU A 153 6.71 0.91 17.44
CA GLU A 153 6.58 2.07 16.55
C GLU A 153 7.91 2.46 15.86
N THR A 154 8.94 1.62 15.89
CA THR A 154 10.24 1.92 15.25
C THR A 154 10.09 2.12 13.75
N LEU A 155 10.56 3.27 13.25
CA LEU A 155 10.43 3.65 11.86
C LEU A 155 11.58 3.14 10.97
N LEU A 156 11.27 2.97 9.68
CA LEU A 156 12.22 2.62 8.63
C LEU A 156 12.96 3.83 8.06
N ASP A 157 12.36 5.02 8.14
CA ASP A 157 12.89 6.29 7.62
C ASP A 157 13.28 6.29 6.14
N TRP A 158 12.75 5.35 5.34
CA TRP A 158 13.12 5.19 3.93
C TRP A 158 12.77 6.40 3.05
N TRP A 159 11.86 7.25 3.51
CA TRP A 159 11.39 8.45 2.79
C TRP A 159 12.29 9.68 3.00
N LEU A 160 13.32 9.60 3.85
CA LEU A 160 14.23 10.71 4.10
C LEU A 160 15.27 10.89 2.98
N GLU A 161 15.52 9.84 2.18
CA GLU A 161 16.50 9.83 1.09
C GLU A 161 15.76 9.57 -0.24
N PRO A 162 15.55 10.60 -1.08
CA PRO A 162 14.86 10.48 -2.36
C PRO A 162 15.70 9.76 -3.45
#